data_AF-A0A1F5X5U6-F1
#
_entry.id   AF-A0A1F5X5U6-F1
#
_cell.length_a   1.000
_cell.length_b   1.000
_cell.length_c   1.000
_cell.angle_alpha   90.00
_cell.angle_beta   90.00
_cell.angle_gamma   90.00
#
_symmetry.space_group_name_H-M   'P 1'
#
loop_
_entity.id
_entity.type
_entity.pdbx_description
1 polymer ?
#
loop_
_entity_poly.entity_id
_entity_poly.type
_entity_poly.pdbx_seq_one_letter_code
_entity_poly.pdbx_strand_id
1 'polypeptide(L)'
;MANNDIKEFIDFFHEATKKIRGVEPKFMRGRDGKLTELALKKFSRTQLEMMAVWFLAKKSKLSPAVGTMLSKALMEELELKLKNHTFWKELDEIYERYFSRQIMLDELFKKK
;
A
#
# COMPACT_ATOMS: atom_id res chain seq x y z
N MET A 1 15.64 6.58 -10.27
CA MET A 1 14.29 6.96 -9.76
C MET A 1 13.55 5.73 -9.23
N ALA A 2 13.29 4.68 -10.04
CA ALA A 2 12.55 3.48 -9.60
C ALA A 2 13.06 2.76 -8.32
N ASN A 3 14.38 2.70 -8.09
CA ASN A 3 14.92 2.05 -6.88
C ASN A 3 14.54 2.76 -5.56
N ASN A 4 14.28 4.07 -5.61
CA ASN A 4 13.85 4.80 -4.42
C ASN A 4 12.38 4.50 -4.10
N ASP A 5 11.52 4.50 -5.12
CA ASP A 5 10.08 4.25 -4.97
C ASP A 5 9.78 2.84 -4.44
N ILE A 6 10.56 1.83 -4.85
CA ILE A 6 10.42 0.45 -4.33
C ILE A 6 10.68 0.42 -2.83
N LYS A 7 11.78 1.04 -2.39
CA LYS A 7 12.15 1.07 -0.98
C LYS A 7 11.11 1.83 -0.17
N GLU A 8 10.73 3.03 -0.63
CA GLU A 8 9.74 3.87 0.04
C GLU A 8 8.39 3.17 0.16
N PHE A 9 7.95 2.43 -0.86
CA PHE A 9 6.73 1.64 -0.78
C PHE A 9 6.85 0.48 0.22
N ILE A 10 7.97 -0.24 0.25
CA ILE A 10 8.19 -1.34 1.20
C ILE A 10 8.20 -0.81 2.63
N ASP A 11 8.90 0.31 2.87
CA ASP A 11 8.96 0.98 4.17
C ASP A 11 7.56 1.47 4.58
N PHE A 12 6.80 2.07 3.65
CA PHE A 12 5.40 2.43 3.90
C PHE A 12 4.54 1.21 4.24
N PHE A 13 4.64 0.12 3.48
CA PHE A 13 3.86 -1.09 3.71
C PHE A 13 4.14 -1.68 5.09
N HIS A 14 5.41 -1.59 5.53
CA HIS A 14 5.81 -1.98 6.87
C HIS A 14 5.08 -1.17 7.94
N GLU A 15 5.18 0.16 7.87
CA GLU A 15 4.51 1.06 8.82
C GLU A 15 2.99 0.92 8.79
N ALA A 16 2.40 0.84 7.61
CA ALA A 16 0.96 0.65 7.43
C ALA A 16 0.47 -0.66 8.04
N THR A 17 1.23 -1.76 7.92
CA THR A 17 0.86 -3.04 8.52
C THR A 17 0.84 -2.95 10.04
N LYS A 18 1.86 -2.32 10.64
CA LYS A 18 1.91 -2.11 12.09
C LYS A 18 0.76 -1.24 12.56
N LYS A 19 0.50 -0.15 11.85
CA LYS A 19 -0.57 0.80 12.19
C LYS A 19 -1.97 0.21 12.08
N ILE A 20 -2.26 -0.55 11.02
CA ILE A 20 -3.61 -1.04 10.70
C ILE A 20 -3.89 -2.39 11.37
N ARG A 21 -2.91 -3.30 11.38
CA ARG A 21 -3.10 -4.67 11.85
C ARG A 21 -2.39 -4.99 13.16
N GLY A 22 -1.49 -4.12 13.64
CA GLY A 22 -0.75 -4.34 14.88
C GLY A 22 0.25 -5.50 14.82
N VAL A 23 0.67 -5.91 13.62
CA VAL A 23 1.58 -7.05 13.41
C VAL A 23 2.73 -6.69 12.49
N GLU A 24 3.80 -7.48 12.56
CA GLU A 24 4.93 -7.39 11.63
C GLU A 24 4.54 -7.96 10.25
N PRO A 25 4.81 -7.23 9.15
CA PRO A 25 4.60 -7.76 7.81
C PRO A 25 5.62 -8.85 7.48
N LYS A 26 5.21 -9.79 6.63
CA LYS A 26 6.11 -10.83 6.11
C LYS A 26 6.73 -10.35 4.79
N PHE A 27 8.04 -10.18 4.78
CA PHE A 27 8.81 -9.83 3.58
C PHE A 27 9.70 -10.97 3.11
N MET A 28 9.75 -11.17 1.80
CA MET A 28 10.71 -12.01 1.09
C MET A 28 11.67 -11.12 0.29
N ARG A 29 12.89 -10.98 0.81
CA ARG A 29 13.94 -10.14 0.21
C ARG A 29 14.17 -10.54 -1.26
N GLY A 30 14.29 -9.53 -2.13
CA GLY A 30 14.47 -9.70 -3.57
C GLY A 30 13.18 -10.02 -4.33
N ARG A 31 12.34 -10.97 -3.86
CA ARG A 31 11.06 -11.28 -4.51
C ARG A 31 10.08 -10.12 -4.43
N ASP A 32 9.86 -9.59 -3.23
CA ASP A 32 8.89 -8.52 -3.04
C ASP A 32 9.34 -7.24 -3.75
N GLY A 33 10.64 -6.94 -3.76
CA GLY A 33 11.20 -5.82 -4.52
C GLY A 33 10.90 -5.91 -6.02
N LYS A 34 11.05 -7.10 -6.63
CA LYS A 34 10.71 -7.33 -8.04
C LYS A 34 9.20 -7.19 -8.29
N LEU A 35 8.36 -7.68 -7.38
CA LEU A 35 6.90 -7.54 -7.52
C LEU A 35 6.48 -6.08 -7.43
N THR A 36 7.04 -5.33 -6.47
CA THR A 36 6.82 -3.88 -6.35
C THR A 36 7.30 -3.14 -7.58
N GLU A 37 8.48 -3.46 -8.12
CA GLU A 37 8.98 -2.86 -9.37
C GLU A 37 8.01 -3.08 -10.53
N LEU A 38 7.48 -4.29 -10.69
CA LEU A 38 6.49 -4.60 -11.72
C LEU A 38 5.18 -3.84 -11.51
N ALA A 39 4.72 -3.71 -10.26
CA ALA A 39 3.52 -2.96 -9.93
C ALA A 39 3.69 -1.46 -10.19
N LEU A 40 4.87 -0.90 -9.92
CA LEU A 40 5.23 0.50 -10.18
C LEU A 40 5.27 0.85 -11.68
N LYS A 41 5.36 -0.14 -12.57
CA LYS A 41 5.21 0.09 -14.02
C LYS A 41 3.76 0.36 -14.43
N LYS A 42 2.80 -0.04 -13.60
CA LYS A 42 1.35 0.10 -13.86
C LYS A 42 0.70 1.20 -13.01
N PHE A 43 1.17 1.38 -11.79
CA PHE A 43 0.58 2.25 -10.79
C PHE A 43 1.63 3.19 -10.21
N SER A 44 1.24 4.40 -9.84
CA SER A 44 2.12 5.30 -9.09
C SER A 44 2.35 4.76 -7.68
N ARG A 45 3.43 5.22 -7.01
CA ARG A 45 3.73 4.86 -5.62
C ARG A 45 2.54 5.12 -4.69
N THR A 46 1.95 6.32 -4.79
CA THR A 46 0.77 6.70 -4.01
C THR A 46 -0.43 5.77 -4.26
N GLN A 47 -0.67 5.36 -5.50
CA GLN A 47 -1.74 4.40 -5.80
C GLN A 47 -1.48 3.05 -5.14
N LEU A 48 -0.22 2.56 -5.14
CA LEU A 48 0.16 1.34 -4.42
C LEU A 48 -0.02 1.49 -2.91
N GLU A 49 0.36 2.63 -2.33
CA GLU A 49 0.14 2.93 -0.91
C GLU A 49 -1.35 2.88 -0.54
N MET A 50 -2.21 3.52 -1.33
CA MET A 50 -3.67 3.49 -1.10
C MET A 50 -4.23 2.06 -1.20
N MET A 51 -3.81 1.30 -2.21
CA MET A 51 -4.20 -0.10 -2.36
C MET A 51 -3.69 -0.97 -1.20
N ALA A 52 -2.49 -0.70 -0.68
CA ALA A 52 -1.93 -1.40 0.47
C ALA A 52 -2.77 -1.15 1.73
N VAL A 53 -3.14 0.10 1.99
CA VAL A 53 -4.00 0.48 3.12
C VAL A 53 -5.37 -0.21 3.03
N TRP A 54 -5.98 -0.21 1.83
CA TRP A 54 -7.22 -0.96 1.60
C TRP A 54 -7.08 -2.46 1.83
N PHE A 55 -6.02 -3.09 1.30
CA PHE A 55 -5.73 -4.50 1.51
C PHE A 55 -5.57 -4.83 2.99
N LEU A 56 -4.80 -4.01 3.70
CA LEU A 56 -4.55 -4.19 5.13
C LEU A 56 -5.84 -4.05 5.94
N ALA A 57 -6.70 -3.10 5.60
CA ALA A 57 -7.96 -2.84 6.31
C ALA A 57 -9.07 -3.86 5.98
N LYS A 58 -9.22 -4.26 4.72
CA LYS A 58 -10.39 -5.05 4.24
C LYS A 58 -10.11 -6.53 4.09
N LYS A 59 -8.86 -6.93 3.85
CA LYS A 59 -8.47 -8.34 3.63
C LYS A 59 -7.75 -8.91 4.85
N SER A 60 -8.26 -8.67 6.05
CA SER A 60 -7.64 -9.07 7.33
C SER A 60 -7.36 -10.56 7.47
N LYS A 61 -8.12 -11.41 6.76
CA LYS A 61 -7.92 -12.88 6.72
C LYS A 61 -6.70 -13.31 5.89
N LEU A 62 -6.19 -12.44 5.02
CA LEU A 62 -5.01 -12.73 4.20
C LEU A 62 -3.73 -12.33 4.93
N SER A 63 -2.63 -13.02 4.67
CA SER A 63 -1.33 -12.68 5.27
C SER A 63 -0.91 -11.25 4.89
N PRO A 64 -0.43 -10.42 5.83
CA PRO A 64 0.08 -9.09 5.54
C PRO A 64 1.48 -9.18 4.90
N ALA A 65 1.51 -9.59 3.64
CA ALA A 65 2.74 -9.71 2.85
C ALA A 65 2.57 -8.98 1.51
N VAL A 66 3.63 -8.33 1.05
CA VAL A 66 3.64 -7.63 -0.25
C VAL A 66 3.32 -8.61 -1.37
N GLY A 67 3.92 -9.80 -1.38
CA GLY A 67 3.60 -10.83 -2.36
C GLY A 67 2.13 -11.31 -2.34
N THR A 68 1.45 -11.24 -1.19
CA THR A 68 0.01 -11.57 -1.09
C THR A 68 -0.84 -10.44 -1.67
N MET A 69 -0.51 -9.19 -1.34
CA MET A 69 -1.17 -8.02 -1.90
C MET A 69 -1.00 -7.95 -3.43
N LEU A 70 0.21 -8.20 -3.92
CA LEU A 70 0.55 -8.15 -5.34
C LEU A 70 0.33 -9.50 -6.05
N SER A 71 -0.42 -10.42 -5.43
CA SER A 71 -0.79 -11.67 -6.07
C SER A 71 -1.68 -11.41 -7.28
N LYS A 72 -1.53 -12.22 -8.34
CA LYS A 72 -2.27 -12.08 -9.59
C LYS A 72 -3.78 -11.94 -9.36
N ALA A 73 -4.36 -12.81 -8.55
CA ALA A 73 -5.80 -12.81 -8.26
C ALA A 73 -6.27 -11.51 -7.59
N LEU A 74 -5.50 -10.98 -6.62
CA LEU A 74 -5.88 -9.74 -5.96
C LEU A 74 -5.64 -8.52 -6.85
N MET A 75 -4.59 -8.53 -7.67
CA MET A 75 -4.33 -7.48 -8.65
C MET A 75 -5.42 -7.43 -9.72
N GLU A 76 -5.91 -8.58 -10.19
CA GLU A 76 -7.06 -8.63 -11.12
C GLU A 76 -8.35 -8.11 -10.45
N GLU A 77 -8.60 -8.46 -9.18
CA GLU A 77 -9.71 -7.88 -8.41
C GLU A 77 -9.59 -6.36 -8.29
N LEU A 78 -8.40 -5.85 -7.95
CA LEU A 78 -8.12 -4.43 -7.83
C LEU A 78 -8.26 -3.71 -9.17
N GLU A 79 -7.68 -4.23 -10.24
CA GLU A 79 -7.79 -3.66 -11.59
C GLU A 79 -9.26 -3.56 -12.05
N LEU A 80 -10.08 -4.57 -11.74
CA LEU A 80 -11.52 -4.51 -12.03
C LEU A 80 -12.24 -3.44 -11.20
N LYS A 81 -11.94 -3.34 -9.91
CA LYS A 81 -12.55 -2.34 -9.04
C LYS A 81 -12.11 -0.92 -9.34
N LEU A 82 -10.85 -0.71 -9.72
CA LEU A 82 -10.28 0.60 -10.09
C LEU A 82 -10.92 1.19 -11.35
N LYS A 83 -11.57 0.37 -12.19
CA LYS A 83 -12.41 0.88 -13.30
C LYS A 83 -13.68 1.58 -12.82
N ASN A 84 -14.08 1.38 -11.56
CA ASN A 84 -15.23 2.02 -10.96
C ASN A 84 -14.81 3.24 -10.13
N HIS A 85 -15.33 4.42 -10.48
CA HIS A 85 -15.03 5.67 -9.78
C HIS A 85 -15.42 5.64 -8.29
N THR A 86 -16.43 4.87 -7.90
CA THR A 86 -16.82 4.75 -6.49
C THR A 86 -15.76 4.06 -5.65
N PHE A 87 -14.97 3.16 -6.25
CA PHE A 87 -13.90 2.46 -5.56
C PHE A 87 -12.74 3.40 -5.22
N TRP A 88 -12.42 4.36 -6.09
CA TRP A 88 -11.42 5.39 -5.79
C TRP A 88 -11.79 6.22 -4.56
N LYS A 89 -13.08 6.53 -4.40
CA LYS A 89 -13.59 7.21 -3.21
C LYS A 89 -13.45 6.34 -1.95
N GLU A 90 -13.77 5.05 -2.04
CA GLU A 90 -13.56 4.10 -0.94
C GLU A 90 -12.09 4.02 -0.52
N LEU A 91 -11.17 3.98 -1.49
CA LEU A 91 -9.73 3.99 -1.22
C LEU A 91 -9.31 5.26 -0.49
N ASP A 92 -9.78 6.42 -0.94
CA ASP A 92 -9.47 7.72 -0.32
C ASP A 92 -10.00 7.79 1.12
N GLU A 93 -11.26 7.43 1.34
CA GLU A 93 -11.89 7.42 2.68
C GLU A 93 -11.15 6.49 3.66
N ILE A 94 -10.75 5.29 3.20
CA ILE A 94 -9.99 4.35 4.03
C ILE A 94 -8.58 4.87 4.28
N TYR A 95 -7.93 5.44 3.27
CA TYR A 95 -6.60 6.01 3.41
C TYR A 95 -6.61 7.16 4.42
N GLU A 96 -7.55 8.11 4.32
CA GLU A 96 -7.69 9.24 5.24
C GLU A 96 -7.97 8.81 6.68
N ARG A 97 -8.67 7.69 6.88
CA ARG A 97 -8.93 7.13 8.21
C ARG A 97 -7.65 6.70 8.94
N TYR A 98 -6.66 6.19 8.20
CA TYR A 98 -5.41 5.71 8.80
C TYR A 98 -4.26 6.71 8.64
N PHE A 99 -4.25 7.50 7.58
CA PHE A 99 -3.20 8.46 7.23
C PHE A 99 -3.87 9.81 6.92
N SER A 100 -4.57 10.36 7.91
CA SER A 100 -5.21 11.67 7.79
C SER A 100 -4.17 12.68 7.30
N ARG A 101 -4.51 13.45 6.26
CA ARG A 101 -3.62 14.45 5.62
C ARG A 101 -2.95 15.40 6.64
N GLN A 102 -3.57 15.61 7.80
CA GLN A 102 -3.03 16.41 8.90
C GLN A 102 -1.76 15.82 9.53
N ILE A 103 -1.67 14.49 9.69
CA ILE A 103 -0.51 13.82 10.32
C ILE A 103 0.73 13.90 9.41
N MET A 104 0.55 13.84 8.09
CA MET A 104 1.66 14.04 7.13
C MET A 104 2.25 15.45 7.21
N LEU A 105 1.42 16.48 7.41
CA LEU A 105 1.92 17.85 7.60
C LEU A 105 2.70 17.95 8.92
N ASP A 106 2.18 17.39 10.02
CA ASP A 106 2.88 17.42 11.30
C ASP A 106 4.21 16.65 11.29
N GLU A 107 4.32 15.54 10.56
CA GLU A 107 5.59 14.79 10.39
C GLU A 107 6.58 15.52 9.46
N LEU A 108 6.11 16.22 8.44
CA LEU A 108 6.93 17.09 7.58
C LEU A 108 7.48 18.30 8.34
N PHE A 109 6.68 18.89 9.25
CA PHE A 109 7.10 20.04 10.06
C PHE A 109 7.85 19.69 11.34
N LYS A 110 7.79 18.43 11.82
CA LYS A 110 8.63 17.93 12.93
C LYS A 110 10.09 17.65 12.54
N LYS A 111 10.43 17.67 11.25
CA LYS A 111 11.80 17.50 10.74
C LYS A 111 12.59 18.82 10.62
N LYS A 112 12.25 19.85 11.39
CA LYS A 112 13.03 21.09 11.50
C LYS A 112 13.86 21.13 12.76
#